data_AF-X1URR6-F1
#
_entry.id   AF-X1URR6-F1
#
_cell.length_a   1.000
_cell.length_b   1.000
_cell.length_c   1.000
_cell.angle_alpha   90.00
_cell.angle_beta   90.00
_cell.angle_gamma   90.00
#
_symmetry.space_group_name_H-M   'P 1'
#
loop_
_entity.id
_entity.type
_entity.pdbx_description
1 polymer ?
#
loop_
_entity_poly.entity_id
_entity_poly.type
_entity_poly.pdbx_seq_one_letter_code
_entity_poly.pdbx_strand_id
1 'polypeptide(L)' 'MTWAAREVFEPELREKYQLDKFLPPEFLEWAAKVGITGEVAKNYWASHWVLPSLTAIQELWRKKILTK' A
#
# COMPACT_ATOMS: atom_id res chain seq x y z
N MET A 1 -0.53 -4.30 -12.77
CA MET A 1 -1.77 -4.48 -12.00
C MET A 1 -1.46 -5.20 -10.68
N THR A 2 -0.78 -4.52 -9.76
CA THR A 2 -0.32 -5.10 -8.48
C THR A 2 -1.46 -5.42 -7.51
N TRP A 3 -2.62 -4.77 -7.67
CA TRP A 3 -3.80 -4.93 -6.81
C TRP A 3 -4.68 -6.15 -7.13
N ALA A 4 -4.49 -6.82 -8.26
CA ALA A 4 -5.39 -7.88 -8.74
C ALA A 4 -5.39 -9.16 -7.89
N ALA A 5 -4.38 -9.36 -7.03
CA ALA A 5 -4.23 -10.54 -6.17
C ALA A 5 -3.62 -10.14 -4.81
N ARG A 6 -4.27 -9.20 -4.12
CA ARG A 6 -3.85 -8.64 -2.83
C ARG A 6 -5.03 -8.56 -1.88
N GLU A 7 -4.73 -8.31 -0.61
CA GLU A 7 -5.65 -8.09 0.52
C GLU A 7 -6.62 -6.91 0.32
N VAL A 8 -6.45 -6.16 -0.78
CA VAL A 8 -7.30 -5.06 -1.24
C VAL A 8 -8.77 -5.46 -1.38
N PHE A 9 -9.04 -6.72 -1.72
CA PHE A 9 -10.39 -7.27 -1.88
C PHE A 9 -10.91 -8.02 -0.65
N GLU A 10 -10.14 -8.04 0.44
CA GLU A 10 -10.53 -8.65 1.71
C GLU A 10 -10.81 -7.53 2.73
N PRO A 11 -12.09 -7.14 2.95
CA PRO A 11 -12.44 -5.98 3.75
C PRO A 11 -11.86 -6.03 5.17
N GLU A 12 -11.87 -7.21 5.79
CA GLU A 12 -11.33 -7.42 7.13
C GLU A 12 -9.82 -7.13 7.21
N LEU A 13 -9.04 -7.58 6.22
CA LEU A 13 -7.60 -7.34 6.17
C LEU A 13 -7.29 -5.88 5.80
N ARG A 14 -8.07 -5.29 4.88
CA ARG A 14 -7.93 -3.90 4.46
C ARG A 14 -8.11 -2.92 5.61
N GLU A 15 -9.09 -3.17 6.47
CA GLU A 15 -9.32 -2.39 7.69
C GLU A 15 -8.24 -2.67 8.75
N LYS A 16 -7.95 -3.96 9.02
CA LYS A 16 -6.94 -4.37 10.01
C LYS A 16 -5.57 -3.75 9.77
N TYR A 17 -5.13 -3.70 8.51
CA TYR A 17 -3.84 -3.13 8.12
C TYR A 17 -3.92 -1.65 7.74
N GLN A 18 -5.11 -1.04 7.82
CA GLN A 18 -5.34 0.37 7.50
C GLN A 18 -4.82 0.75 6.11
N LEU A 19 -5.07 -0.09 5.10
CA LEU A 19 -4.43 0.04 3.78
C LEU A 19 -4.84 1.33 3.03
N ASP A 20 -6.00 1.90 3.35
CA ASP A 20 -6.47 3.18 2.80
C ASP A 20 -5.89 4.41 3.48
N LYS A 21 -5.14 4.21 4.57
CA LYS A 21 -4.61 5.32 5.35
C LYS A 21 -3.63 6.14 4.52
N PHE A 22 -3.63 7.44 4.77
CA PHE A 22 -2.79 8.43 4.09
C PHE A 22 -3.01 8.54 2.58
N LEU A 23 -4.14 8.05 2.04
CA LEU A 23 -4.52 8.27 0.65
C LEU A 23 -4.61 9.79 0.36
N PRO A 24 -3.72 10.35 -0.49
CA PRO A 24 -3.74 11.76 -0.81
C PRO A 24 -4.91 12.09 -1.74
N PRO A 25 -5.67 13.16 -1.50
CA PRO A 25 -6.70 13.62 -2.44
C PRO A 25 -6.16 13.89 -3.85
N GLU A 26 -4.94 14.42 -3.94
CA GLU A 26 -4.26 14.74 -5.20
C GLU A 26 -4.01 13.48 -6.04
N PHE A 27 -3.76 12.34 -5.39
CA PHE A 27 -3.58 11.07 -6.09
C PHE A 27 -4.86 10.69 -6.87
N LEU A 28 -6.04 10.89 -6.27
CA LEU A 28 -7.32 10.64 -6.94
C LEU A 28 -7.57 11.63 -8.07
N GLU A 29 -7.18 12.90 -7.90
CA GLU A 29 -7.27 13.92 -8.95
C GLU A 29 -6.45 13.55 -10.18
N TRP A 30 -5.19 13.16 -9.99
CA TRP A 30 -4.33 12.75 -11.09
C TRP A 30 -4.75 11.42 -11.71
N ALA A 31 -5.21 10.46 -10.91
CA ALA A 31 -5.77 9.21 -11.41
C ALA A 31 -6.98 9.45 -12.34
N ALA A 32 -7.87 10.37 -11.96
CA ALA A 32 -9.01 10.75 -12.78
C ALA A 32 -8.58 11.39 -14.12
N LYS A 33 -7.56 12.27 -14.11
CA LYS A 33 -7.03 12.90 -15.34
C LYS A 33 -6.48 11.90 -16.35
N VAL A 34 -5.95 10.77 -15.90
CA VAL A 34 -5.45 9.69 -16.77
C VAL A 34 -6.49 8.60 -17.07
N GLY A 35 -7.75 8.82 -16.70
CA GLY A 35 -8.86 7.90 -16.99
C GLY A 35 -8.98 6.70 -16.06
N ILE A 36 -8.28 6.70 -14.92
CA ILE A 36 -8.44 5.66 -13.89
C ILE A 36 -9.63 6.03 -13.01
N THR A 37 -10.56 5.09 -12.83
CA THR A 37 -11.71 5.30 -11.94
C THR A 37 -11.27 5.44 -10.50
N GLY A 38 -12.02 6.20 -9.69
CA GLY A 38 -11.68 6.41 -8.28
C GLY A 38 -11.60 5.11 -7.48
N GLU A 39 -12.38 4.08 -7.84
CA GLU A 39 -12.31 2.76 -7.22
C GLU A 39 -10.99 2.05 -7.53
N VAL A 40 -10.60 2.00 -8.82
CA VAL A 40 -9.33 1.38 -9.22
C VAL A 40 -8.14 2.13 -8.64
N ALA A 41 -8.22 3.46 -8.54
CA ALA A 41 -7.20 4.28 -7.89
C ALA A 41 -7.07 3.93 -6.40
N LYS A 42 -8.17 3.83 -5.65
CA LYS A 42 -8.16 3.41 -4.25
C LYS A 42 -7.60 1.99 -4.07
N ASN A 43 -7.94 1.08 -4.97
CA ASN A 43 -7.43 -0.29 -4.93
C ASN A 43 -5.94 -0.35 -5.24
N TYR A 44 -5.48 0.47 -6.19
CA TYR A 44 -4.07 0.64 -6.48
C TYR A 44 -3.31 1.16 -5.25
N TRP A 45 -3.83 2.20 -4.58
CA TRP A 45 -3.26 2.71 -3.34
C TRP A 45 -3.22 1.64 -2.26
N ALA A 46 -4.33 0.99 -1.94
CA ALA A 46 -4.34 -0.04 -0.90
C ALA A 46 -3.33 -1.18 -1.16
N SER A 47 -3.06 -1.52 -2.42
CA SER A 47 -2.04 -2.53 -2.78
C SER A 47 -0.59 -2.07 -2.66
N HIS A 48 -0.33 -0.77 -2.51
CA HIS A 48 1.02 -0.22 -2.57
C HIS A 48 1.86 -0.53 -1.33
N TRP A 49 1.19 -0.88 -0.23
CA TRP A 49 1.86 -1.30 0.99
C TRP A 49 2.47 -2.68 0.76
N VAL A 50 3.76 -2.79 1.05
CA VAL A 50 4.50 -4.03 0.94
C VAL A 50 5.30 -4.24 2.21
N LEU A 51 5.31 -5.48 2.69
CA LEU A 51 6.22 -5.85 3.76
C LEU A 51 7.67 -5.69 3.29
N PRO A 52 8.56 -5.16 4.14
CA PRO A 52 9.97 -5.06 3.81
C PRO A 52 10.54 -6.45 3.53
N SER A 53 11.48 -6.53 2.58
CA SER A 53 12.18 -7.78 2.30
C SER A 53 13.02 -8.21 3.50
N LEU A 54 13.33 -9.51 3.58
CA LEU A 54 14.19 -10.03 4.63
C LEU A 54 15.56 -9.33 4.66
N THR A 55 16.13 -9.03 3.48
CA THR A 55 17.39 -8.29 3.36
C THR A 55 17.28 -6.88 3.96
N ALA A 56 16.20 -6.15 3.65
CA ALA A 56 15.99 -4.82 4.23
C ALA A 56 15.88 -4.88 5.75
N ILE A 57 15.16 -5.87 6.29
CA ILE A 57 15.06 -6.09 7.74
C ILE A 57 16.43 -6.37 8.35
N GLN A 58 17.23 -7.24 7.74
CA GLN A 58 18.59 -7.57 8.20
C GLN A 58 19.51 -6.35 8.20
N GLU A 59 19.43 -5.49 7.18
CA GLU A 59 20.22 -4.27 7.12
C GLU A 59 19.84 -3.28 8.22
N LEU A 60 18.53 -3.04 8.41
CA LEU A 60 18.03 -2.18 9.47
C LEU A 60 18.43 -2.68 10.87
N TRP A 61 18.42 -4.00 11.06
CA TRP A 61 18.88 -4.62 12.29
C TRP A 61 20.40 -4.46 12.51
N ARG A 62 21.22 -4.72 11.47
CA ARG A 62 22.69 -4.52 11.52
C ARG A 62 23.06 -3.07 11.82
N LYS A 63 22.30 -2.11 11.29
CA LYS A 63 22.46 -0.67 11.56
C LYS A 63 21.97 -0.24 12.94
N LYS A 64 21.42 -1.17 13.75
CA LYS A 64 20.82 -0.90 15.07
C LYS A 64 19.66 0.11 15.02
N ILE A 65 19.01 0.23 13.87
CA ILE A 65 17.79 1.05 13.71
C ILE A 65 16.59 0.26 14.22
N LEU A 66 16.54 -1.04 13.89
CA LEU A 66 15.62 -1.99 14.49
C LEU A 66 16.31 -2.72 15.63
N THR A 67 15.69 -2.71 16.80
CA THR A 67 16.11 -3.47 17.99
C THR A 67 15.04 -4.48 18.37
N LYS A 68 15.43 -5.47 19.20
CA LYS A 68 14.51 -6.46 19.75
C LYS A 68 13.43 -5.80 20.62
#